data_AF-A0A3S4LVI8-F1
#
_entry.id   AF-A0A3S4LVI8-F1
#
_cell.length_a   1.000
_cell.length_b   1.000
_cell.length_c   1.000
_cell.angle_alpha   90.00
_cell.angle_beta   90.00
_cell.angle_gamma   90.00
#
_symmetry.space_group_name_H-M   'P 1'
#
loop_
_entity.id
_entity.type
_entity.pdbx_description
1 polymer ?
#
loop_
_entity_poly.entity_id
_entity_poly.type
_entity_poly.pdbx_seq_one_letter_code
_entity_poly.pdbx_strand_id
1 'polypeptide(L)' 'MIPAEDWQEHIDFDLNPDFFAEVVIGLADTEDGEINDIFARVLLCREKDHKLCHILWRE' A
#
# COMPACT_ATOMS: atom_id res chain seq x y z
N MET A 1 6.01 -1.63 3.37
CA MET A 1 6.60 -2.76 2.62
C MET A 1 6.88 -2.37 1.17
N ILE A 2 7.61 -3.18 0.41
CA ILE A 2 7.60 -3.01 -1.06
C ILE A 2 6.15 -3.20 -1.55
N PRO A 3 5.69 -2.38 -2.50
CA PRO A 3 4.38 -2.60 -3.10
C PRO A 3 4.29 -3.98 -3.75
N ALA A 4 3.15 -4.65 -3.62
CA ALA A 4 2.89 -5.88 -4.35
C ALA A 4 2.72 -5.61 -5.86
N GLU A 5 2.97 -6.63 -6.69
CA GLU A 5 2.98 -6.50 -8.15
C GLU A 5 1.60 -6.18 -8.74
N ASP A 6 0.53 -6.58 -8.06
CA ASP A 6 -0.86 -6.37 -8.49
C ASP A 6 -1.29 -4.89 -8.52
N TRP A 7 -0.52 -4.00 -7.87
CA TRP A 7 -0.75 -2.56 -7.99
C TRP A 7 -0.70 -2.06 -9.42
N GLN A 8 0.05 -2.72 -10.31
CA GLN A 8 0.16 -2.34 -11.71
C GLN A 8 -1.18 -2.43 -12.46
N GLU A 9 -2.14 -3.20 -11.95
CA GLU A 9 -3.52 -3.27 -12.49
C GLU A 9 -4.40 -2.11 -12.03
N HIS A 10 -3.99 -1.38 -10.98
CA HIS A 10 -4.77 -0.32 -10.34
C HIS A 10 -4.26 1.10 -10.64
N ILE A 11 -3.08 1.23 -11.23
CA ILE A 11 -2.42 2.51 -11.53
C ILE A 11 -2.05 2.59 -13.00
N ASP A 12 -1.93 3.80 -13.53
CA ASP A 12 -1.67 4.09 -14.94
C ASP A 12 -0.21 4.52 -15.23
N PHE A 13 0.69 4.21 -14.31
CA PHE A 13 2.13 4.50 -14.42
C PHE A 13 2.98 3.30 -14.02
N ASP A 14 4.24 3.28 -14.44
CA ASP A 14 5.19 2.22 -14.07
C ASP A 14 5.57 2.32 -12.59
N LEU A 15 5.28 1.26 -11.82
CA LEU A 15 5.59 1.23 -10.41
C LEU A 15 7.07 0.91 -10.17
N ASN A 16 7.79 1.83 -9.54
CA ASN A 16 9.15 1.55 -9.05
C ASN A 16 9.15 1.37 -7.51
N PRO A 17 9.42 0.15 -6.99
CA PRO A 17 9.42 -0.15 -5.56
C PRO A 17 10.37 0.69 -4.69
N ASP A 18 11.40 1.30 -5.29
CA ASP A 18 12.35 2.17 -4.58
C ASP A 18 11.72 3.51 -4.19
N PHE A 19 10.79 4.01 -5.01
CA PHE A 19 10.12 5.30 -4.81
C PHE A 19 8.78 5.19 -4.09
N PHE A 20 8.21 3.99 -4.03
CA PHE A 20 6.90 3.76 -3.45
C PHE A 20 6.95 2.84 -2.23
N ALA A 21 5.96 3.01 -1.36
CA ALA A 21 5.73 2.13 -0.22
C ALA A 21 4.27 1.72 -0.21
N GLU A 22 4.02 0.46 0.08
CA GLU A 22 2.68 -0.01 0.43
C GLU A 22 2.52 0.00 1.96
N VAL A 23 1.37 0.54 2.39
CA VAL A 23 0.89 0.53 3.77
C VAL A 23 -0.41 -0.28 3.80
N VAL A 24 -0.46 -1.27 4.68
CA VAL A 24 -1.66 -2.10 4.90
C VAL A 24 -2.35 -1.61 6.17
N ILE A 25 -3.66 -1.39 6.09
CA ILE A 25 -4.50 -0.94 7.20
C ILE A 25 -5.50 -2.04 7.50
N GLY A 26 -5.51 -2.53 8.74
CA GLY A 26 -6.38 -3.61 9.16
C GLY A 26 -6.21 -3.95 10.65
N LEU A 27 -6.76 -5.08 11.06
CA LEU A 27 -6.62 -5.63 12.39
C LEU A 27 -5.65 -6.82 12.39
N ALA A 28 -4.96 -6.98 13.52
CA ALA A 28 -4.17 -8.15 13.85
C ALA A 28 -4.73 -8.78 15.13
N ASP A 29 -4.63 -10.10 15.27
CA ASP A 29 -5.12 -10.82 16.45
C ASP A 29 -4.31 -10.51 17.72
N THR A 30 -3.06 -10.05 17.54
CA THR A 30 -2.13 -9.72 18.62
C THR A 30 -1.35 -8.45 18.30
N GLU A 31 -0.79 -7.79 19.32
CA GLU A 31 -0.05 -6.52 19.19
C GLU A 31 1.13 -6.60 18.19
N ASP A 32 1.90 -7.69 18.21
CA ASP A 32 3.02 -7.94 17.28
C ASP A 32 2.64 -8.90 16.13
N GLY A 33 1.34 -9.14 15.93
CA GLY A 33 0.84 -10.09 14.94
C GLY A 33 0.82 -9.51 13.52
N GLU A 34 0.74 -10.38 12.52
CA GLU A 34 0.47 -9.94 11.15
C GLU A 34 -0.97 -9.43 11.02
N ILE A 35 -1.16 -8.41 10.18
CA ILE A 35 -2.50 -7.90 9.84
C ILE A 35 -3.18 -8.93 8.94
N ASN A 36 -4.27 -9.54 9.40
CA ASN A 36 -5.00 -10.58 8.67
C ASN A 36 -6.42 -10.15 8.26
N ASP A 37 -7.02 -9.18 8.96
CA ASP A 37 -8.28 -8.54 8.58
C ASP A 37 -7.99 -7.17 7.95
N ILE A 38 -7.79 -7.15 6.63
CA ILE A 38 -7.33 -5.97 5.88
C ILE A 38 -8.52 -5.15 5.38
N PHE A 39 -8.61 -3.89 5.80
CA PHE A 39 -9.61 -2.93 5.34
C PHE A 39 -9.17 -2.14 4.11
N ALA A 40 -7.88 -1.79 4.05
CA ALA A 40 -7.35 -0.99 2.96
C ALA A 40 -5.86 -1.23 2.71
N ARG A 41 -5.46 -0.97 1.48
CA ARG A 41 -4.05 -0.89 1.06
C ARG A 41 -3.81 0.49 0.48
N VAL A 42 -2.70 1.11 0.87
CA VAL A 42 -2.33 2.45 0.45
C VAL A 42 -0.98 2.40 -0.25
N LEU A 43 -0.93 2.87 -1.49
CA LEU A 43 0.31 3.10 -2.23
C LEU A 43 0.73 4.55 -2.05
N LEU A 44 1.90 4.76 -1.45
CA LEU A 44 2.44 6.07 -1.09
C LEU A 44 3.76 6.32 -1.81
N CYS A 45 3.89 7.49 -2.45
CA CYS A 45 5.20 7.97 -2.89
C CYS A 45 6.03 8.41 -1.68
N ARG A 46 7.32 8.05 -1.65
CA ARG A 46 8.25 8.40 -0.57
C ARG A 46 8.79 9.82 -0.69
N GLU A 47 8.67 10.43 -1.87
CA GLU A 47 9.14 11.79 -2.12
C GLU A 47 8.15 12.81 -1.55
N LYS A 48 8.63 13.66 -0.64
CA LYS A 48 7.77 14.62 0.10
C LYS A 48 7.05 15.62 -0.80
N ASP A 49 7.66 15.96 -1.93
CA ASP A 49 7.13 16.94 -2.88
C ASP A 49 6.17 16.32 -3.90
N HIS A 50 6.16 14.99 -4.02
CA HIS A 50 5.22 14.23 -4.84
C HIS A 50 4.19 13.51 -3.96
N LYS A 51 3.11 14.22 -3.64
CA LYS A 51 2.01 13.74 -2.79
C LYS A 51 1.06 12.80 -3.53
N LEU A 52 1.59 11.79 -4.22
CA LEU A 52 0.80 10.78 -4.89
C LEU A 52 0.44 9.67 -3.89
N CYS A 53 -0.86 9.39 -3.78
CA CYS A 53 -1.43 8.43 -2.86
C CYS A 53 -2.63 7.73 -3.52
N HIS A 54 -2.58 6.41 -3.62
CA HIS A 54 -3.72 5.59 -4.05
C HIS A 54 -4.20 4.71 -2.90
N ILE A 55 -5.51 4.61 -2.72
CA ILE A 55 -6.12 3.79 -1.69
C ILE A 55 -7.03 2.77 -2.36
N LEU A 56 -6.80 1.50 -2.08
CA LEU A 56 -7.70 0.41 -2.41
C LEU A 56 -8.42 -0.03 -1.14
N TRP A 57 -9.74 0.08 -1.16
CA TRP A 57 -10.61 -0.41 -0.09
C TRP A 57 -10.97 -1.85 -0.38
N ARG A 58 -10.86 -2.73 0.61
CA ARG A 58 -11.48 -4.06 0.55
C ARG A 58 -12.94 -3.93 1.03
N GLU A 59 -13.85 -4.53 0.27
CA GLU A 59 -15.24 -4.78 0.71
C GLU A 59 -15.30 -5.85 1.80
#